data_AF-A0A946JV27-F1
#
_entry.id   AF-A0A946JV27-F1
#
_cell.length_a   1.000
_cell.length_b   1.000
_cell.length_c   1.000
_cell.angle_alpha   90.00
_cell.angle_beta   90.00
_cell.angle_gamma   90.00
#
_symmetry.space_group_name_H-M   'P 1'
#
loop_
_entity.id
_entity.type
_entity.pdbx_description
1 polymer ?
#
loop_
_entity_poly.entity_id
_entity_poly.type
_entity_poly.pdbx_seq_one_letter_code
_entity_poly.pdbx_strand_id
1 'polypeptide(L)'
;MCRHRFGVLNDLHNELVSEGITDIHFVGMNGFQYINDSNGCMVCDESCTSSTCDPGPRVLPWTQDYDDGLNCSNDNVGLCEMDDTLGDVWDMWDVTLRDLVILDRNGRYITRINLTGTNPDPNSTCGQNYETLKELLISIRNQ
;
A
#
# COMPACT_ATOMS: atom_id res chain seq x y z
N MET A 1 -0.86 2.01 20.87
CA MET A 1 -0.04 2.69 19.84
C MET A 1 -0.74 2.41 18.52
N CYS A 2 -1.31 3.42 17.85
CA CYS A 2 -2.03 3.20 16.60
C CYS A 2 -1.04 2.75 15.54
N ARG A 3 -1.12 1.51 15.04
CA ARG A 3 -0.25 1.08 13.94
C ARG A 3 -0.72 1.76 12.65
N HIS A 4 0.22 2.16 11.81
CA HIS A 4 -0.11 2.70 10.49
C HIS A 4 -0.78 1.60 9.66
N ARG A 5 -1.94 1.92 9.04
CA ARG A 5 -2.81 0.96 8.35
C ARG A 5 -2.12 0.21 7.21
N PHE A 6 -1.11 0.79 6.57
CA PHE A 6 -0.28 0.11 5.55
C PHE A 6 0.59 -0.99 6.14
N GLY A 7 1.16 -0.78 7.33
CA GLY A 7 1.89 -1.82 8.04
C GLY A 7 1.00 -3.03 8.32
N VAL A 8 -0.27 -2.77 8.67
CA VAL A 8 -1.25 -3.83 8.90
C VAL A 8 -1.61 -4.60 7.62
N LEU A 9 -1.78 -3.92 6.48
CA LEU A 9 -2.04 -4.59 5.20
C LEU A 9 -0.81 -5.41 4.74
N ASN A 10 0.40 -4.94 5.03
CA ASN A 10 1.62 -5.70 4.77
C ASN A 10 1.72 -6.95 5.65
N ASP A 11 1.40 -6.82 6.94
CA ASP A 11 1.32 -7.96 7.87
C ASP A 11 0.31 -9.00 7.36
N LEU A 12 -0.87 -8.56 6.91
CA LEU A 12 -1.89 -9.42 6.30
C LEU A 12 -1.39 -10.13 5.05
N HIS A 13 -0.70 -9.42 4.16
CA HIS A 13 -0.10 -10.04 2.98
C HIS A 13 0.93 -11.12 3.37
N ASN A 14 1.83 -10.81 4.31
CA ASN A 14 2.86 -11.76 4.74
C ASN A 14 2.24 -12.99 5.41
N GLU A 15 1.16 -12.80 6.16
CA GLU A 15 0.37 -13.89 6.72
C GLU A 15 -0.22 -14.79 5.62
N LEU A 16 -0.89 -14.20 4.62
CA LEU A 16 -1.43 -14.94 3.47
C LEU A 16 -0.34 -15.76 2.76
N VAL A 17 0.83 -15.16 2.52
CA VAL A 17 1.98 -15.84 1.92
C VAL A 17 2.46 -17.00 2.79
N SER A 18 2.53 -16.80 4.12
CA SER A 18 2.92 -17.85 5.07
C SER A 18 1.92 -19.03 5.10
N GLU A 19 0.66 -18.77 4.76
CA GLU A 19 -0.41 -19.79 4.62
C GLU A 19 -0.44 -20.44 3.23
N GLY A 20 0.48 -20.05 2.33
CA GLY A 20 0.60 -20.59 0.97
C GLY A 20 -0.26 -19.88 -0.08
N ILE A 21 -0.90 -18.76 0.28
CA ILE A 21 -1.70 -17.93 -0.63
C ILE A 21 -0.79 -16.87 -1.23
N THR A 22 -0.44 -17.02 -2.52
CA THR A 22 0.58 -16.21 -3.21
C THR A 22 0.06 -15.45 -4.43
N ASP A 23 -1.24 -15.58 -4.70
CA ASP A 23 -1.96 -15.00 -5.84
C ASP A 23 -2.83 -13.78 -5.45
N ILE A 24 -2.69 -13.29 -4.20
CA ILE A 24 -3.30 -12.05 -3.74
C ILE A 24 -2.20 -10.99 -3.64
N HIS A 25 -2.31 -9.97 -4.46
CA HIS A 25 -1.38 -8.84 -4.46
C HIS A 25 -2.10 -7.60 -3.95
N PHE A 26 -1.53 -7.00 -2.92
CA PHE A 26 -1.92 -5.65 -2.51
C PHE A 26 -1.16 -4.68 -3.39
N VAL A 27 -1.71 -3.50 -3.64
CA VAL A 27 -0.96 -2.34 -4.13
C VAL A 27 -1.44 -1.19 -3.29
N GLY A 28 -0.53 -0.37 -2.79
CA GLY A 28 -0.86 0.75 -1.94
C GLY A 28 -0.08 1.96 -2.36
N MET A 29 -0.41 3.06 -1.71
CA MET A 29 0.35 4.29 -1.79
C MET A 29 0.76 4.63 -0.35
N ASN A 30 1.60 5.62 -0.10
CA ASN A 30 1.90 6.02 1.27
C ASN A 30 1.04 7.21 1.72
N GLY A 31 0.86 7.36 3.03
CA GLY A 31 0.11 8.50 3.57
C GLY A 31 0.78 9.84 3.26
N PHE A 32 0.00 10.92 3.17
CA PHE A 32 0.48 12.27 2.84
C PHE A 32 1.65 12.76 3.72
N GLN A 33 1.76 12.25 4.96
CA GLN A 33 2.90 12.58 5.82
C GLN A 33 4.27 12.13 5.26
N TYR A 34 4.28 11.25 4.27
CA TYR A 34 5.49 10.73 3.61
C TYR A 34 5.75 11.39 2.25
N ILE A 35 5.03 12.46 1.89
CA ILE A 35 5.18 13.15 0.59
C ILE A 35 6.59 13.71 0.35
N ASN A 36 7.35 13.97 1.41
CA ASN A 36 8.73 14.45 1.33
C ASN A 36 9.75 13.38 1.75
N ASP A 37 9.30 12.15 2.02
CA ASP A 37 10.17 11.06 2.45
C ASP A 37 10.66 10.31 1.22
N SER A 38 11.96 9.98 1.19
CA SER A 38 12.51 9.15 0.14
C SER A 38 11.82 7.78 0.12
N ASN A 39 11.83 7.11 -1.03
CA ASN A 39 11.31 5.76 -1.16
C ASN A 39 11.92 4.78 -0.14
N GLY A 40 13.22 4.92 0.15
CA GLY A 40 13.89 4.18 1.21
C GLY A 40 13.25 4.40 2.58
N CYS A 41 12.91 5.64 2.92
CA CYS A 41 12.21 5.95 4.17
C CYS A 41 10.74 5.54 4.20
N MET A 42 10.09 5.55 3.05
CA MET A 42 8.74 5.02 2.88
C MET A 42 8.63 3.50 3.17
N VAL A 43 9.67 2.73 2.86
CA VAL A 43 9.75 1.28 3.15
C VAL A 43 10.62 0.94 4.34
N CYS A 44 11.11 1.95 5.05
CA CYS A 44 12.00 1.78 6.19
C CYS A 44 13.25 0.96 5.90
N ASP A 45 13.86 1.15 4.73
CA ASP A 45 15.11 0.49 4.39
C ASP A 45 16.20 0.74 5.46
N GLU A 46 17.28 -0.04 5.41
CA GLU A 46 18.35 0.02 6.41
C GLU A 46 19.04 1.39 6.50
N SER A 47 18.85 2.25 5.50
CA SER A 47 19.45 3.59 5.43
C SER A 47 18.55 4.68 6.03
N CYS A 48 17.25 4.40 6.23
CA CYS A 48 16.33 5.39 6.75
C CYS A 48 16.43 5.54 8.27
N THR A 49 16.58 6.80 8.72
CA THR A 49 16.64 7.18 10.14
C THR A 49 15.33 7.80 10.66
N SER A 50 14.24 7.68 9.90
CA SER A 50 12.91 8.19 10.30
C SER A 50 12.39 7.45 11.53
N SER A 51 11.79 8.19 12.47
CA SER A 51 11.14 7.64 13.67
C SER A 51 9.94 6.74 13.36
N THR A 52 9.48 6.74 12.11
CA THR A 52 8.43 5.83 11.63
C THR A 52 8.96 4.42 11.33
N CYS A 53 10.28 4.24 11.36
CA CYS A 53 11.00 3.02 10.98
C CYS A 53 11.62 2.26 12.15
N ASP A 54 11.25 2.60 13.39
CA ASP A 54 11.61 1.85 14.61
C ASP A 54 11.42 0.32 14.53
N PRO A 55 10.42 -0.24 13.79
CA PRO A 55 10.26 -1.69 13.65
C PRO A 55 11.25 -2.36 12.68
N GLY A 56 12.06 -1.60 11.94
CA GLY A 56 13.01 -2.07 10.94
C GLY A 56 12.44 -2.14 9.50
N PRO A 57 13.21 -2.73 8.56
CA PRO A 57 12.88 -2.82 7.15
C PRO A 57 11.53 -3.46 6.86
N ARG A 58 10.74 -2.79 6.02
CA ARG A 58 9.46 -3.31 5.54
C ARG A 58 9.65 -3.84 4.13
N VAL A 59 9.58 -5.16 3.99
CA VAL A 59 9.43 -5.77 2.68
C VAL A 59 8.00 -5.49 2.22
N LEU A 60 7.84 -4.56 1.28
CA LEU A 60 6.57 -4.34 0.58
C LEU A 60 6.60 -5.18 -0.72
N PRO A 61 5.61 -6.05 -0.95
CA PRO A 61 5.56 -6.91 -2.14
C PRO A 61 5.01 -6.19 -3.38
N TRP A 62 4.77 -4.87 -3.30
CA TRP A 62 3.99 -4.15 -4.30
C TRP A 62 4.52 -2.77 -4.67
N THR A 63 4.09 -2.32 -5.84
CA THR A 63 4.60 -1.17 -6.59
C THR A 63 4.62 0.11 -5.77
N GLN A 64 5.83 0.66 -5.67
CA GLN A 64 6.11 2.00 -5.17
C GLN A 64 5.69 3.02 -6.23
N ASP A 65 5.64 4.29 -5.82
CA ASP A 65 5.59 5.44 -6.71
C ASP A 65 6.94 5.48 -7.42
N TYR A 66 7.04 4.72 -8.51
CA TYR A 66 8.27 4.58 -9.27
C TYR A 66 8.03 5.19 -10.63
N ASP A 67 8.77 6.27 -10.85
CA ASP A 67 8.78 7.00 -12.10
C ASP A 67 9.47 6.13 -13.17
N ASP A 68 8.68 5.63 -14.11
CA ASP A 68 9.18 4.75 -15.18
C ASP A 68 9.70 5.53 -16.39
N GLY A 69 9.74 6.87 -16.31
CA GLY A 69 10.10 7.72 -17.45
C GLY A 69 9.01 7.81 -18.52
N LEU A 70 7.83 7.23 -18.30
CA LEU A 70 6.76 7.10 -19.29
C LEU A 70 5.50 7.85 -18.85
N ASN A 71 4.69 8.23 -19.84
CA ASN A 71 3.36 8.85 -19.66
C ASN A 71 3.30 10.25 -19.04
N CYS A 72 4.43 10.92 -18.78
CA CYS A 72 4.46 12.37 -18.58
C CYS A 72 4.13 13.12 -19.87
N SER A 73 3.00 13.82 -19.88
CA SER A 73 2.58 14.64 -21.01
C SER A 73 1.97 15.96 -20.55
N ASN A 74 2.00 16.97 -21.44
CA ASN A 74 1.48 18.31 -21.17
C ASN A 74 2.15 18.96 -19.94
N ASP A 75 1.36 19.32 -18.93
CA ASP A 75 1.84 20.00 -17.72
C ASP A 75 2.65 19.07 -16.79
N ASN A 76 2.68 17.77 -17.09
CA ASN A 76 3.38 16.76 -16.28
C ASN A 76 4.79 16.43 -16.80
N VAL A 77 5.29 17.14 -17.81
CA VAL A 77 6.65 16.91 -18.34
C VAL A 77 7.70 17.26 -17.28
N GLY A 78 8.57 16.30 -16.95
CA GLY A 78 9.60 16.44 -15.92
C GLY A 78 9.19 16.00 -14.51
N LEU A 79 7.97 15.44 -14.37
CA LEU A 79 7.38 14.91 -13.12
C LEU A 79 7.18 13.38 -13.18
N CYS A 80 8.07 12.66 -13.87
CA CYS A 80 8.16 11.21 -13.84
C CYS A 80 9.50 10.79 -14.45
N GLU A 81 10.55 11.57 -14.17
CA GLU A 81 11.86 11.32 -14.74
C GLU A 81 12.43 10.05 -14.11
N MET A 82 12.80 9.08 -14.96
CA MET A 82 13.40 7.85 -14.48
C MET A 82 14.64 8.12 -13.62
N ASP A 83 14.76 7.40 -12.50
CA ASP A 83 15.91 7.44 -11.57
C ASP A 83 16.14 8.76 -10.82
N ASP A 84 15.18 9.68 -10.76
CA ASP A 84 15.32 10.91 -9.96
C ASP A 84 15.14 10.68 -8.44
N THR A 85 14.73 9.47 -8.05
CA THR A 85 14.43 9.01 -6.67
C THR A 85 13.28 9.72 -5.98
N LEU A 86 12.60 10.60 -6.70
CA LEU A 86 11.32 11.17 -6.36
C LEU A 86 10.26 10.21 -6.92
N GLY A 87 9.15 10.09 -6.22
CA GLY A 87 7.99 9.39 -6.72
C GLY A 87 6.85 10.39 -6.66
N ASP A 88 6.42 10.86 -7.82
CA ASP A 88 5.40 11.91 -7.95
C ASP A 88 4.28 11.54 -8.94
N VAL A 89 4.31 10.34 -9.52
CA VAL A 89 3.20 9.80 -10.34
C VAL A 89 1.90 9.76 -9.53
N TRP A 90 1.94 9.44 -8.24
CA TRP A 90 0.74 9.45 -7.40
C TRP A 90 0.23 10.87 -7.10
N ASP A 91 1.13 11.85 -6.97
CA ASP A 91 0.75 13.26 -6.80
C ASP A 91 0.11 13.80 -8.09
N MET A 92 0.71 13.47 -9.24
CA MET A 92 0.18 13.79 -10.58
C MET A 92 -1.23 13.24 -10.79
N TRP A 93 -1.52 12.05 -10.26
CA TRP A 93 -2.84 11.41 -10.38
C TRP A 93 -3.85 11.91 -9.33
N ASP A 94 -3.47 12.88 -8.48
CA ASP A 94 -4.26 13.41 -7.36
C ASP A 94 -4.79 12.27 -6.46
N VAL A 95 -3.94 11.28 -6.19
CA VAL A 95 -4.43 10.08 -5.50
C VAL A 95 -4.57 10.33 -4.01
N THR A 96 -5.81 10.19 -3.53
CA THR A 96 -6.11 10.24 -2.10
C THR A 96 -6.34 8.85 -1.53
N LEU A 97 -5.39 8.39 -0.70
CA LEU A 97 -5.54 7.13 0.01
C LEU A 97 -6.47 7.23 1.20
N ARG A 98 -7.70 6.77 1.01
CA ARG A 98 -8.63 6.49 2.12
C ARG A 98 -9.34 5.17 1.99
N ASP A 99 -9.29 4.57 0.81
CA ASP A 99 -10.07 3.41 0.46
C ASP A 99 -9.17 2.28 -0.06
N LEU A 100 -9.44 1.05 0.35
CA LEU A 100 -8.89 -0.17 -0.23
C LEU A 100 -9.82 -0.62 -1.36
N VAL A 101 -9.34 -0.59 -2.59
CA VAL A 101 -10.08 -1.07 -3.77
C VAL A 101 -9.71 -2.52 -4.03
N ILE A 102 -10.71 -3.38 -4.22
CA ILE A 102 -10.51 -4.81 -4.50
C ILE A 102 -10.98 -5.10 -5.92
N LEU A 103 -10.08 -5.71 -6.69
CA LEU A 103 -10.31 -6.17 -8.06
C LEU A 103 -10.28 -7.70 -8.11
N ASP A 104 -10.98 -8.30 -9.06
CA ASP A 104 -10.83 -9.73 -9.36
C ASP A 104 -9.59 -10.03 -10.23
N ARG A 105 -9.35 -11.31 -10.53
CA ARG A 105 -8.26 -11.78 -11.39
C ARG A 105 -8.25 -11.21 -12.82
N ASN A 106 -9.37 -10.65 -13.28
CA ASN A 106 -9.49 -10.01 -14.60
C ASN A 106 -9.35 -8.49 -14.51
N GLY A 107 -9.02 -7.94 -13.34
CA GLY A 107 -8.95 -6.50 -13.10
C GLY A 107 -10.32 -5.83 -12.98
N ARG A 108 -11.41 -6.60 -12.83
CA ARG A 108 -12.75 -6.03 -12.67
C ARG A 108 -12.96 -5.58 -11.23
N TYR A 109 -13.48 -4.37 -11.07
CA TYR A 109 -13.89 -3.85 -9.77
C TYR A 109 -14.91 -4.76 -9.07
N ILE A 110 -14.60 -5.15 -7.84
CA ILE A 110 -15.49 -5.93 -6.97
C ILE A 110 -16.08 -5.02 -5.89
N THR A 111 -15.23 -4.39 -5.08
CA THR A 111 -15.68 -3.55 -3.98
C THR A 111 -14.60 -2.55 -3.53
N ARG A 112 -15.00 -1.66 -2.63
CA ARG A 112 -14.15 -0.64 -2.02
C ARG A 112 -14.43 -0.57 -0.52
N ILE A 113 -13.39 -0.61 0.29
CA ILE A 113 -13.46 -0.54 1.75
C ILE A 113 -12.86 0.78 2.21
N ASN A 114 -13.64 1.60 2.90
CA ASN A 114 -13.12 2.82 3.47
C ASN A 114 -12.33 2.53 4.75
N LEU A 115 -11.01 2.69 4.69
CA LEU A 115 -10.10 2.39 5.81
C LEU A 115 -10.20 3.40 6.95
N THR A 116 -10.87 4.54 6.74
CA THR A 116 -11.16 5.51 7.82
C THR A 116 -12.23 4.98 8.75
N GLY A 117 -13.31 4.41 8.20
CA GLY A 117 -14.38 3.77 8.96
C GLY A 117 -14.04 2.33 9.40
N THR A 118 -13.22 1.63 8.63
CA THR A 118 -12.86 0.22 8.84
C THR A 118 -11.37 0.10 9.11
N ASN A 119 -10.96 0.33 10.36
CA ASN A 119 -9.55 0.19 10.75
C ASN A 119 -9.15 -1.30 10.80
N PRO A 120 -8.22 -1.76 9.95
CA PRO A 120 -7.84 -3.17 9.93
C PRO A 120 -6.84 -3.54 11.04
N ASP A 121 -6.35 -2.61 11.86
CA ASP A 121 -5.39 -2.92 12.96
C ASP A 121 -5.92 -4.07 13.85
N PRO A 122 -5.17 -5.19 14.02
CA PRO A 122 -5.58 -6.32 14.85
C PRO A 122 -5.88 -5.94 16.31
N ASN A 123 -5.30 -4.84 16.81
CA ASN A 123 -5.55 -4.33 18.14
C ASN A 123 -6.77 -3.39 18.22
N SER A 124 -7.37 -3.07 17.07
CA SER A 124 -8.61 -2.29 16.95
C SER A 124 -9.79 -3.25 16.74
N THR A 125 -10.95 -2.92 17.31
CA THR A 125 -12.18 -3.73 17.15
C THR A 125 -11.96 -5.23 17.46
N CYS A 126 -11.07 -5.54 18.41
CA CYS A 126 -10.67 -6.92 18.75
C CYS A 126 -10.25 -7.78 17.54
N GLY A 127 -9.68 -7.18 16.48
CA GLY A 127 -9.22 -7.87 15.27
C GLY A 127 -10.33 -8.22 14.27
N GLN A 128 -11.60 -7.91 14.55
CA GLN A 128 -12.72 -8.31 13.69
C GLN A 128 -12.60 -7.77 12.25
N ASN A 129 -12.17 -6.53 12.09
CA ASN A 129 -11.98 -5.91 10.78
C ASN A 129 -10.84 -6.58 9.99
N TYR A 130 -9.80 -7.03 10.69
CA TYR A 130 -8.67 -7.73 10.09
C TYR A 130 -9.13 -9.08 9.52
N GLU A 131 -9.81 -9.88 10.35
CA GLU A 131 -10.34 -11.19 9.94
C GLU A 131 -11.37 -11.06 8.82
N THR A 132 -12.29 -10.09 8.93
CA THR A 132 -13.31 -9.85 7.90
C THR A 132 -12.66 -9.51 6.54
N LEU A 133 -11.59 -8.71 6.56
CA LEU A 133 -10.86 -8.36 5.35
C LEU A 133 -10.15 -9.59 4.76
N LYS A 134 -9.50 -10.40 5.60
CA LYS A 134 -8.84 -11.64 5.19
C LYS A 134 -9.82 -12.62 4.54
N GLU A 135 -10.95 -12.88 5.20
CA GLU A 135 -12.02 -13.76 4.70
C GLU A 135 -12.58 -13.26 3.37
N LEU A 136 -12.80 -11.94 3.23
CA LEU A 136 -13.28 -11.36 1.98
C LEU A 136 -12.31 -11.63 0.83
N LEU A 137 -11.01 -11.39 1.03
CA LEU A 137 -10.00 -11.60 0.00
C LEU A 137 -9.91 -13.07 -0.42
N ILE A 138 -9.94 -13.99 0.54
CA ILE A 138 -9.98 -15.45 0.28
C ILE A 138 -11.26 -15.84 -0.47
N SER A 139 -12.40 -15.26 -0.10
CA SER A 139 -13.68 -15.55 -0.76
C SER A 139 -13.69 -15.11 -2.23
N ILE A 140 -13.12 -13.94 -2.54
CA ILE A 140 -13.02 -13.40 -3.90
C ILE A 140 -12.04 -14.23 -4.74
N ARG A 141 -10.91 -14.62 -4.16
CA ARG A 141 -9.93 -15.50 -4.80
C ARG A 141 -10.55 -16.83 -5.27
N ASN A 142 -11.47 -17.39 -4.49
CA ASN A 142 -12.09 -18.68 -4.79
C ASN A 142 -13.27 -18.61 -5.79
N GLN A 143 -13.55 -17.44 -6.37
CA GLN A 143 -14.53 -17.25 -7.46
C GLN A 143 -13.87 -17.38 -8.83
#